data_AF-A0A937PNT5-F1
#
_entry.id   AF-A0A937PNT5-F1
#
_cell.length_a   1.000
_cell.length_b   1.000
_cell.length_c   1.000
_cell.angle_alpha   90.00
_cell.angle_beta   90.00
_cell.angle_gamma   90.00
#
_symmetry.space_group_name_H-M   'P 1'
#
loop_
_entity.id
_entity.type
_entity.pdbx_description
1 polymer ?
#
loop_
_entity_poly.entity_id
_entity_poly.type
_entity_poly.pdbx_seq_one_letter_code
_entity_poly.pdbx_strand_id
1 'polypeptide(L)'
;GTSMDDFMWRSLRLHYVNGVDFVVDKAAAPEGAEPVSLAQERQLGLLPYVHAFGPTDRVDWAVDHAGRYLWARYRLGDVPADDEWADPPGLTRYLTVTGDQWRLYETPADGEQPTTVRTGPIALNACPIVTFYFKESARTDHPKVPLGLLTRIAPIARYLLNLISQIQIDIYRNIAFLVATGVQADQIPTEITPMGCWALPDGAELKDVAGQVEHVEAKIRFAQVLTEAILRIGRLTGAAGDMKARAASGTQVAVERTDLDNEMSMTASQAERTEREIVRLAVSRYEGREVSSDELGYNVEYNRKFVLTSTGELVDQLRRFVSAGVHHEVPDVVRIMMRKLLDALAKDDDDAYAAALTQIDQALFTNS
;
A
#
# COMPACT_ATOMS: atom_id res chain seq x y z
N GLY A 1 22.47 -6.58 8.79
CA GLY A 1 21.24 -6.78 8.00
C GLY A 1 20.27 -5.66 8.30
N THR A 2 19.21 -5.52 7.51
CA THR A 2 18.07 -4.64 7.80
C THR A 2 17.30 -5.17 9.03
N SER A 3 16.77 -4.29 9.88
CA SER A 3 15.91 -4.70 11.00
C SER A 3 14.58 -5.29 10.50
N MET A 4 13.88 -6.07 11.33
CA MET A 4 12.55 -6.59 10.96
C MET A 4 11.54 -5.46 10.77
N ASP A 5 11.56 -4.44 11.65
CA ASP A 5 10.67 -3.28 11.56
C ASP A 5 10.86 -2.51 10.24
N ASP A 6 12.12 -2.22 9.87
CA ASP A 6 12.42 -1.55 8.60
C ASP A 6 12.03 -2.40 7.39
N PHE A 7 12.20 -3.73 7.49
CA PHE A 7 11.83 -4.68 6.45
C PHE A 7 10.32 -4.72 6.24
N MET A 8 9.56 -4.83 7.33
CA MET A 8 8.10 -4.83 7.30
C MET A 8 7.55 -3.48 6.83
N TRP A 9 8.13 -2.37 7.29
CA TRP A 9 7.75 -1.02 6.85
C TRP A 9 7.86 -0.82 5.33
N ARG A 10 8.95 -1.28 4.73
CA ARG A 10 9.14 -1.24 3.27
C ARG A 10 8.10 -2.12 2.55
N SER A 11 7.78 -3.26 3.13
CA SER A 11 6.89 -4.25 2.55
C SER A 11 5.41 -3.86 2.62
N LEU A 12 5.00 -3.05 3.61
CA LEU A 12 3.64 -2.50 3.70
C LEU A 12 3.24 -1.69 2.48
N ARG A 13 4.19 -0.99 1.85
CA ARG A 13 3.91 -0.26 0.59
C ARG A 13 3.59 -1.23 -0.53
N LEU A 14 4.36 -2.31 -0.65
CA LEU A 14 4.18 -3.33 -1.68
C LEU A 14 2.86 -4.08 -1.50
N HIS A 15 2.44 -4.31 -0.25
CA HIS A 15 1.14 -4.91 0.09
C HIS A 15 -0.05 -4.25 -0.63
N TYR A 16 -0.13 -2.92 -0.62
CA TYR A 16 -1.21 -2.17 -1.27
C TYR A 16 -1.06 -2.05 -2.80
N VAL A 17 0.17 -2.10 -3.31
CA VAL A 17 0.44 -1.93 -4.74
C VAL A 17 0.14 -3.23 -5.49
N ASN A 18 0.87 -4.31 -5.17
CA ASN A 18 0.75 -5.58 -5.87
C ASN A 18 0.88 -6.80 -4.93
N GLY A 19 1.06 -6.63 -3.62
CA GLY A 19 1.44 -7.71 -2.71
C GLY A 19 2.92 -8.07 -2.78
N VAL A 20 3.38 -8.89 -1.83
CA VAL A 20 4.77 -9.35 -1.74
C VAL A 20 4.83 -10.79 -1.19
N ASP A 21 5.77 -11.57 -1.71
CA ASP A 21 6.16 -12.87 -1.16
C ASP A 21 7.43 -12.72 -0.34
N PHE A 22 7.45 -13.31 0.86
CA PHE A 22 8.65 -13.41 1.67
C PHE A 22 9.19 -14.82 1.62
N VAL A 23 10.38 -14.99 1.07
CA VAL A 23 11.10 -16.26 1.05
C VAL A 23 12.07 -16.26 2.21
N VAL A 24 11.90 -17.22 3.13
CA VAL A 24 12.82 -17.42 4.26
C VAL A 24 13.79 -18.53 3.91
N ASP A 25 15.07 -18.23 3.91
CA ASP A 25 16.11 -19.19 3.57
C ASP A 25 17.32 -19.06 4.48
N LYS A 26 18.32 -19.92 4.29
CA LYS A 26 19.54 -19.99 5.07
C LYS A 26 20.69 -20.32 4.13
N ALA A 27 21.82 -19.65 4.32
CA ALA A 27 22.99 -19.92 3.51
C ALA A 27 23.40 -21.39 3.67
N ALA A 28 23.66 -22.07 2.54
CA ALA A 28 24.27 -23.39 2.61
C ALA A 28 25.72 -23.27 3.11
N ALA A 29 26.16 -24.28 3.85
CA ALA A 29 27.50 -24.32 4.41
C ALA A 29 28.57 -24.20 3.30
N PRO A 30 29.75 -23.62 3.62
CA PRO A 30 30.89 -23.60 2.71
C PRO A 30 31.24 -25.02 2.26
N GLU A 31 31.83 -25.14 1.07
CA GLU A 31 32.20 -26.44 0.51
C GLU A 31 33.17 -27.18 1.46
N GLY A 32 32.85 -28.44 1.79
CA GLY A 32 33.60 -29.25 2.75
C GLY A 32 33.27 -29.01 4.24
N ALA A 33 32.43 -28.03 4.57
CA ALA A 33 31.92 -27.83 5.93
C ALA A 33 30.57 -28.53 6.10
N GLU A 34 30.52 -29.60 6.90
CA GLU A 34 29.27 -30.22 7.35
C GLU A 34 29.08 -29.92 8.84
N PRO A 35 28.44 -28.79 9.19
CA PRO A 35 28.20 -28.46 10.58
C PRO A 35 27.27 -29.52 11.20
N VAL A 36 27.75 -30.18 12.25
CA VAL A 36 27.02 -31.22 13.00
C VAL A 36 26.20 -30.62 14.15
N SER A 37 26.35 -29.32 14.43
CA SER A 37 25.60 -28.63 15.49
C SER A 37 25.24 -27.18 15.14
N LEU A 38 24.16 -26.68 15.74
CA LEU A 38 23.73 -25.27 15.62
C LEU A 38 24.81 -24.28 16.06
N ALA A 39 25.67 -24.66 17.02
CA ALA A 39 26.78 -23.83 17.47
C ALA A 39 27.83 -23.64 16.38
N GLN A 40 28.14 -24.69 15.61
CA GLN A 40 29.05 -24.61 14.47
C GLN A 40 28.45 -23.79 13.32
N GLU A 41 27.14 -23.93 13.07
CA GLU A 41 26.46 -23.08 12.09
C GLU A 41 26.53 -21.60 12.46
N ARG A 42 26.39 -21.24 13.75
CA ARG A 42 26.60 -19.86 14.22
C ARG A 42 28.02 -19.37 13.99
N GLN A 43 29.01 -20.20 14.29
CA GLN A 43 30.42 -19.86 14.08
C GLN A 43 30.73 -19.65 12.58
N LEU A 44 30.04 -20.38 11.70
CA LEU A 44 30.12 -20.22 10.26
C LEU A 44 29.22 -19.10 9.71
N GLY A 45 28.47 -18.38 10.57
CA GLY A 45 27.59 -17.29 10.16
C GLY A 45 26.37 -17.74 9.34
N LEU A 46 25.99 -19.01 9.41
CA LEU A 46 24.85 -19.58 8.66
C LEU A 46 23.53 -19.25 9.35
N LEU A 47 23.15 -17.96 9.27
CA LEU A 47 21.91 -17.45 9.83
C LEU A 47 20.81 -17.43 8.76
N PRO A 48 19.52 -17.60 9.16
CA PRO A 48 18.41 -17.39 8.25
C PRO A 48 18.37 -15.94 7.76
N TYR A 49 17.96 -15.76 6.52
CA TYR A 49 17.69 -14.47 5.91
C TYR A 49 16.34 -14.49 5.20
N VAL A 50 15.80 -13.31 4.94
CA VAL A 50 14.49 -13.13 4.32
C VAL A 50 14.62 -12.27 3.08
N HIS A 51 14.06 -12.72 1.97
CA HIS A 51 13.93 -11.94 0.74
C HIS A 51 12.47 -11.58 0.49
N ALA A 52 12.24 -10.33 0.10
CA ALA A 52 10.96 -9.87 -0.40
C ALA A 52 10.96 -9.91 -1.93
N PHE A 53 10.02 -10.64 -2.51
CA PHE A 53 9.81 -10.73 -3.95
C PHE A 53 8.48 -10.10 -4.34
N GLY A 54 8.53 -9.20 -5.31
CA GLY A 54 7.32 -8.70 -5.94
C GLY A 54 6.69 -9.75 -6.85
N PRO A 55 5.43 -9.57 -7.27
CA PRO A 55 4.76 -10.52 -8.14
C PRO A 55 5.37 -10.57 -9.54
N THR A 56 6.01 -9.49 -10.00
CA THR A 56 6.74 -9.45 -11.26
C THR A 56 8.02 -10.27 -11.23
N ASP A 57 8.58 -10.47 -10.03
CA ASP A 57 9.76 -11.31 -9.85
C ASP A 57 9.35 -12.79 -9.86
N ARG A 58 8.12 -13.12 -9.48
CA ARG A 58 7.63 -14.50 -9.51
C ARG A 58 7.15 -14.89 -10.90
N VAL A 59 7.97 -15.69 -11.57
CA VAL A 59 7.75 -16.09 -12.97
C VAL A 59 6.80 -17.28 -13.09
N ASP A 60 6.84 -18.21 -12.13
CA ASP A 60 6.07 -19.44 -12.19
C ASP A 60 5.82 -20.01 -10.79
N TRP A 61 4.73 -20.72 -10.59
CA TRP A 61 4.39 -21.35 -9.31
C TRP A 61 3.33 -22.44 -9.46
N ALA A 62 3.28 -23.34 -8.48
CA ALA A 62 2.17 -24.26 -8.29
C ALA A 62 1.69 -24.24 -6.84
N VAL A 63 0.40 -24.50 -6.67
CA VAL A 63 -0.22 -24.59 -5.35
C VAL A 63 -0.98 -25.90 -5.17
N ASP A 64 -1.18 -26.28 -3.91
CA ASP A 64 -2.06 -27.38 -3.53
C ASP A 64 -3.54 -26.95 -3.55
N HIS A 65 -4.44 -27.88 -3.25
CA HIS A 65 -5.89 -27.61 -3.21
C HIS A 65 -6.30 -26.63 -2.11
N ALA A 66 -5.45 -26.40 -1.11
CA ALA A 66 -5.64 -25.40 -0.06
C ALA A 66 -5.04 -24.03 -0.43
N GLY A 67 -4.44 -23.90 -1.63
CA GLY A 67 -3.80 -22.66 -2.08
C GLY A 67 -2.43 -22.40 -1.46
N ARG A 68 -1.78 -23.41 -0.86
CA ARG A 68 -0.40 -23.31 -0.35
C ARG A 68 0.59 -23.62 -1.46
N TYR A 69 1.77 -23.00 -1.46
CA TYR A 69 2.78 -23.29 -2.47
C TYR A 69 3.27 -24.73 -2.39
N LEU A 70 3.23 -25.42 -3.53
CA LEU A 70 4.02 -26.63 -3.78
C LEU A 70 5.45 -26.26 -4.19
N TRP A 71 5.55 -25.21 -5.01
CA TRP A 71 6.81 -24.57 -5.38
C TRP A 71 6.54 -23.17 -5.95
N ALA A 72 7.54 -22.31 -5.92
CA ALA A 72 7.53 -21.01 -6.59
C ALA A 72 8.91 -20.70 -7.17
N ARG A 73 8.91 -19.91 -8.25
CA ARG A 73 10.09 -19.55 -9.02
C ARG A 73 10.19 -18.04 -9.15
N TYR A 74 11.33 -17.50 -8.75
CA TYR A 74 11.62 -16.07 -8.72
C TYR A 74 12.80 -15.73 -9.64
N ARG A 75 12.70 -14.66 -10.41
CA ARG A 75 13.79 -14.05 -11.17
C ARG A 75 14.61 -13.17 -10.23
N LEU A 76 15.91 -13.40 -10.16
CA LEU A 76 16.83 -12.62 -9.33
C LEU A 76 17.48 -11.46 -10.11
N GLY A 77 17.32 -11.45 -11.43
CA GLY A 77 17.92 -10.48 -12.34
C GLY A 77 18.99 -11.10 -13.22
N ASP A 78 19.65 -10.26 -13.99
CA ASP A 78 20.71 -10.67 -14.90
C ASP A 78 22.03 -10.80 -14.13
N VAL A 79 22.85 -11.79 -14.49
CA VAL A 79 24.15 -12.03 -13.87
C VAL A 79 25.06 -10.88 -14.27
N PRO A 80 25.63 -10.12 -13.31
CA PRO A 80 26.53 -9.03 -13.64
C PRO A 80 27.80 -9.57 -14.30
N ALA A 81 28.45 -8.73 -15.10
CA ALA A 81 29.81 -9.00 -15.55
C ALA A 81 30.77 -9.10 -14.36
N ASP A 82 31.82 -9.90 -14.51
CA ASP A 82 32.82 -10.11 -13.46
C ASP A 82 33.62 -8.82 -13.15
N ASP A 83 33.74 -7.90 -14.12
CA ASP A 83 34.32 -6.57 -13.95
C ASP A 83 33.68 -5.53 -14.90
N GLU A 84 34.12 -4.26 -14.80
CA GLU A 84 33.62 -3.13 -15.61
C GLU A 84 33.96 -3.26 -17.11
N TRP A 85 34.95 -4.07 -17.46
CA TRP A 85 35.48 -4.21 -18.82
C TRP A 85 35.01 -5.48 -19.52
N ALA A 86 34.44 -6.41 -18.77
CA ALA A 86 33.85 -7.64 -19.26
C ALA A 86 32.42 -7.39 -19.76
N ASP A 87 32.10 -8.01 -20.89
CA ASP A 87 30.71 -8.04 -21.36
C ASP A 87 29.87 -8.89 -20.40
N PRO A 88 28.64 -8.46 -20.07
CA PRO A 88 27.75 -9.25 -19.24
C PRO A 88 27.44 -10.58 -19.94
N PRO A 89 27.44 -11.71 -19.22
CA PRO A 89 27.36 -13.04 -19.80
C PRO A 89 26.01 -13.36 -20.48
N GLY A 90 25.04 -12.43 -20.46
CA GLY A 90 23.71 -12.64 -21.04
C GLY A 90 22.88 -13.71 -20.32
N LEU A 91 23.26 -14.06 -19.07
CA LEU A 91 22.57 -15.04 -18.24
C LEU A 91 21.59 -14.33 -17.30
N THR A 92 20.38 -14.86 -17.18
CA THR A 92 19.44 -14.47 -16.13
C THR A 92 19.40 -15.56 -15.06
N ARG A 93 19.48 -15.13 -13.80
CA ARG A 93 19.49 -16.03 -12.64
C ARG A 93 18.10 -16.13 -12.01
N TYR A 94 17.76 -17.33 -11.57
CA TYR A 94 16.47 -17.62 -10.97
C TYR A 94 16.59 -18.56 -9.76
N LEU A 95 15.69 -18.35 -8.79
CA LEU A 95 15.54 -19.15 -7.58
C LEU A 95 14.22 -19.93 -7.65
N THR A 96 14.27 -21.26 -7.62
CA THR A 96 13.10 -22.10 -7.35
C THR A 96 13.15 -22.64 -5.94
N VAL A 97 12.04 -22.49 -5.21
CA VAL A 97 11.89 -22.93 -3.83
C VAL A 97 10.76 -23.94 -3.77
N THR A 98 11.00 -25.07 -3.12
CA THR A 98 10.02 -26.12 -2.83
C THR A 98 9.91 -26.34 -1.31
N GLY A 99 9.15 -27.33 -0.86
CA GLY A 99 9.11 -27.69 0.57
C GLY A 99 10.34 -28.44 1.08
N ASP A 100 11.10 -29.07 0.19
CA ASP A 100 12.22 -29.94 0.50
C ASP A 100 13.58 -29.33 0.13
N GLN A 101 13.64 -28.45 -0.88
CA GLN A 101 14.90 -27.91 -1.41
C GLN A 101 14.74 -26.55 -2.09
N TRP A 102 15.84 -25.85 -2.25
CA TRP A 102 15.95 -24.71 -3.16
C TRP A 102 16.92 -25.03 -4.29
N ARG A 103 16.72 -24.39 -5.44
CA ARG A 103 17.54 -24.53 -6.64
C ARG A 103 17.79 -23.15 -7.26
N LEU A 104 19.05 -22.86 -7.51
CA LEU A 104 19.52 -21.70 -8.25
C LEU A 104 19.92 -22.16 -9.65
N TYR A 105 19.32 -21.57 -10.68
CA TYR A 105 19.64 -21.88 -12.07
C TYR A 105 19.82 -20.61 -12.88
N GLU A 106 20.62 -20.73 -13.92
CA GLU A 106 20.92 -19.68 -14.88
C GLU A 106 20.38 -20.09 -16.24
N THR A 107 19.77 -19.14 -16.94
CA THR A 107 19.23 -19.35 -18.28
C THR A 107 19.83 -18.31 -19.21
N PRO A 108 20.48 -18.72 -20.31
CA PRO A 108 20.93 -17.79 -21.33
C PRO A 108 19.76 -17.16 -22.08
N ALA A 109 19.95 -15.93 -22.54
CA ALA A 109 18.96 -15.18 -23.30
C ALA A 109 18.48 -15.91 -24.58
N ASP A 110 19.35 -16.74 -25.17
CA ASP A 110 19.12 -17.42 -26.45
C ASP A 110 18.26 -18.70 -26.35
N GLY A 111 17.67 -18.97 -25.17
CA GLY A 111 16.72 -20.07 -24.99
C GLY A 111 17.34 -21.47 -24.92
N GLU A 112 18.65 -21.56 -24.69
CA GLU A 112 19.30 -22.83 -24.38
C GLU A 112 18.84 -23.39 -23.02
N GLN A 113 19.20 -24.65 -22.73
CA GLN A 113 18.74 -25.32 -21.51
C GLN A 113 19.27 -24.62 -20.25
N PRO A 114 18.42 -24.47 -19.21
CA PRO A 114 18.83 -23.86 -17.95
C PRO A 114 19.88 -24.72 -17.25
N THR A 115 20.95 -24.08 -16.75
CA THR A 115 22.02 -24.74 -16.02
C THR A 115 21.81 -24.57 -14.52
N THR A 116 21.86 -25.66 -13.74
CA THR A 116 21.77 -25.57 -12.28
C THR A 116 23.11 -25.13 -11.71
N VAL A 117 23.12 -23.98 -11.06
CA VAL A 117 24.32 -23.39 -10.43
C VAL A 117 24.54 -23.99 -9.05
N ARG A 118 23.47 -24.04 -8.24
CA ARG A 118 23.54 -24.48 -6.85
C ARG A 118 22.20 -25.00 -6.38
N THR A 119 22.22 -25.94 -5.45
CA THR A 119 21.02 -26.43 -4.76
C THR A 119 21.31 -26.60 -3.27
N GLY A 120 20.26 -26.68 -2.47
CA GLY A 120 20.40 -26.94 -1.04
C GLY A 120 19.10 -27.42 -0.39
N PRO A 121 19.19 -28.11 0.76
CA PRO A 121 18.02 -28.65 1.45
C PRO A 121 17.26 -27.57 2.24
N ILE A 122 15.93 -27.70 2.28
CA ILE A 122 15.01 -26.94 3.13
C ILE A 122 14.49 -27.81 4.28
N ALA A 123 14.10 -29.06 3.99
CA ALA A 123 13.63 -30.06 4.94
C ALA A 123 12.47 -29.62 5.88
N LEU A 124 11.55 -28.77 5.40
CA LEU A 124 10.38 -28.32 6.17
C LEU A 124 9.05 -28.94 5.71
N ASN A 125 9.04 -29.70 4.62
CA ASN A 125 7.83 -30.26 3.97
C ASN A 125 6.78 -29.21 3.58
N ALA A 126 7.13 -27.92 3.65
CA ALA A 126 6.32 -26.78 3.26
C ALA A 126 7.24 -25.72 2.67
N CYS A 127 6.81 -25.08 1.59
CA CYS A 127 7.59 -23.98 1.00
C CYS A 127 7.75 -22.87 2.05
N PRO A 128 8.98 -22.39 2.32
CA PRO A 128 9.22 -21.34 3.30
C PRO A 128 8.89 -19.97 2.71
N ILE A 129 7.65 -19.82 2.24
CA ILE A 129 7.13 -18.65 1.54
C ILE A 129 5.92 -18.11 2.32
N VAL A 130 6.03 -16.89 2.82
CA VAL A 130 4.93 -16.17 3.47
C VAL A 130 4.38 -15.13 2.51
N THR A 131 3.10 -15.20 2.21
CA THR A 131 2.46 -14.23 1.31
C THR A 131 1.84 -13.09 2.09
N PHE A 132 2.13 -11.86 1.69
CA PHE A 132 1.58 -10.65 2.28
C PHE A 132 0.82 -9.84 1.23
N TYR A 133 -0.41 -10.29 0.95
CA TYR A 133 -1.27 -9.70 -0.08
C TYR A 133 -2.48 -9.02 0.54
N PHE A 134 -2.97 -7.99 -0.13
CA PHE A 134 -4.24 -7.37 0.22
C PHE A 134 -5.38 -8.41 0.17
N LYS A 135 -6.24 -8.43 1.20
CA LYS A 135 -7.17 -9.56 1.43
C LYS A 135 -8.15 -9.79 0.27
N GLU A 136 -8.61 -8.73 -0.37
CA GLU A 136 -9.53 -8.80 -1.53
C GLU A 136 -8.84 -9.13 -2.85
N SER A 137 -7.54 -9.35 -2.80
CA SER A 137 -6.73 -9.56 -3.98
C SER A 137 -6.48 -11.01 -4.34
N ALA A 138 -6.87 -11.93 -3.46
CA ALA A 138 -6.80 -13.36 -3.73
C ALA A 138 -8.03 -13.79 -4.52
N ARG A 139 -7.84 -14.05 -5.83
CA ARG A 139 -8.82 -14.74 -6.66
C ARG A 139 -8.89 -16.21 -6.24
N THR A 140 -10.09 -16.72 -5.93
CA THR A 140 -10.30 -18.12 -5.54
C THR A 140 -10.01 -19.10 -6.68
N ASP A 141 -10.23 -18.67 -7.91
CA ASP A 141 -9.96 -19.44 -9.14
C ASP A 141 -8.48 -19.37 -9.58
N HIS A 142 -7.76 -18.33 -9.17
CA HIS A 142 -6.34 -18.14 -9.44
C HIS A 142 -5.59 -17.78 -8.15
N PRO A 143 -5.38 -18.76 -7.26
CA PRO A 143 -4.66 -18.55 -6.02
C PRO A 143 -3.27 -18.03 -6.31
N LYS A 144 -2.81 -17.14 -5.42
CA LYS A 144 -1.50 -16.50 -5.49
C LYS A 144 -1.30 -15.55 -6.67
N VAL A 145 -2.31 -15.17 -7.44
CA VAL A 145 -2.24 -13.97 -8.31
C VAL A 145 -2.68 -12.76 -7.49
N PRO A 146 -1.76 -11.91 -7.00
CA PRO A 146 -2.18 -10.78 -6.19
C PRO A 146 -2.68 -9.66 -7.10
N LEU A 147 -3.90 -9.20 -6.82
CA LEU A 147 -4.33 -7.86 -7.18
C LEU A 147 -3.85 -6.86 -6.11
N GLY A 148 -3.73 -5.59 -6.44
CA GLY A 148 -3.50 -4.53 -5.46
C GLY A 148 -4.79 -3.83 -5.08
N LEU A 149 -4.70 -2.97 -4.07
CA LEU A 149 -5.68 -1.89 -3.92
C LEU A 149 -5.59 -0.94 -5.13
N LEU A 150 -4.37 -0.61 -5.55
CA LEU A 150 -4.14 0.29 -6.69
C LEU A 150 -4.61 -0.28 -8.02
N THR A 151 -4.50 -1.60 -8.24
CA THR A 151 -4.98 -2.21 -9.48
C THR A 151 -6.49 -2.09 -9.65
N ARG A 152 -7.24 -1.94 -8.54
CA ARG A 152 -8.71 -1.72 -8.57
C ARG A 152 -9.07 -0.27 -8.90
N ILE A 153 -8.22 0.68 -8.48
CA ILE A 153 -8.39 2.11 -8.77
C ILE A 153 -7.95 2.44 -10.21
N ALA A 154 -6.94 1.75 -10.74
CA ALA A 154 -6.29 2.09 -12.00
C ALA A 154 -7.24 2.27 -13.21
N PRO A 155 -8.25 1.41 -13.45
CA PRO A 155 -9.19 1.60 -14.55
C PRO A 155 -10.00 2.91 -14.43
N ILE A 156 -10.45 3.23 -13.21
CA ILE A 156 -11.24 4.44 -12.93
C ILE A 156 -10.35 5.68 -13.06
N ALA A 157 -9.12 5.62 -12.55
CA ALA A 157 -8.15 6.70 -12.69
C ALA A 157 -7.81 6.98 -14.16
N ARG A 158 -7.61 5.94 -14.98
CA ARG A 158 -7.40 6.08 -16.43
C ARG A 158 -8.60 6.74 -17.11
N TYR A 159 -9.80 6.36 -16.72
CA TYR A 159 -11.02 6.95 -17.27
C TYR A 159 -11.19 8.42 -16.87
N LEU A 160 -10.90 8.76 -15.60
CA LEU A 160 -10.88 10.14 -15.11
C LEU A 160 -9.87 11.01 -15.87
N LEU A 161 -8.64 10.52 -16.09
CA LEU A 161 -7.62 11.24 -16.87
C LEU A 161 -8.11 11.53 -18.29
N ASN A 162 -8.72 10.55 -18.96
CA ASN A 162 -9.30 10.75 -20.29
C ASN A 162 -10.44 11.78 -20.28
N LEU A 163 -11.29 11.76 -19.25
CA LEU A 163 -12.38 12.72 -19.08
C LEU A 163 -11.87 14.14 -18.87
N ILE A 164 -10.84 14.33 -18.04
CA ILE A 164 -10.21 15.63 -17.80
C ILE A 164 -9.61 16.18 -19.10
N SER A 165 -8.92 15.35 -19.89
CA SER A 165 -8.41 15.76 -21.21
C SER A 165 -9.53 16.22 -22.14
N GLN A 166 -10.68 15.54 -22.14
CA GLN A 166 -11.85 15.97 -22.93
C GLN A 166 -12.45 17.29 -22.43
N ILE A 167 -12.55 17.48 -21.11
CA ILE A 167 -12.98 18.74 -20.50
C ILE A 167 -12.09 19.89 -20.96
N GLN A 168 -10.76 19.69 -20.93
CA GLN A 168 -9.81 20.72 -21.38
C GLN A 168 -10.03 21.06 -22.86
N ILE A 169 -10.19 20.06 -23.73
CA ILE A 169 -10.46 20.29 -25.16
C ILE A 169 -11.75 21.08 -25.36
N ASP A 170 -12.82 20.74 -24.64
CA ASP A 170 -14.10 21.45 -24.76
C ASP A 170 -14.00 22.88 -24.25
N ILE A 171 -13.28 23.11 -23.14
CA ILE A 171 -13.01 24.47 -22.62
C ILE A 171 -12.23 25.27 -23.67
N TYR A 172 -11.16 24.70 -24.24
CA TYR A 172 -10.40 25.39 -25.28
C TYR A 172 -11.26 25.68 -26.52
N ARG A 173 -12.13 24.77 -26.95
CA ARG A 173 -13.07 25.02 -28.05
C ARG A 173 -14.03 26.16 -27.72
N ASN A 174 -14.55 26.20 -26.50
CA ASN A 174 -15.44 27.26 -26.03
C ASN A 174 -14.74 28.64 -25.98
N ILE A 175 -13.43 28.65 -25.72
CA ILE A 175 -12.61 29.86 -25.74
C ILE A 175 -12.19 30.25 -27.17
N ALA A 176 -11.98 29.27 -28.06
CA ALA A 176 -11.26 29.44 -29.32
C ALA A 176 -12.12 29.76 -30.56
N PHE A 177 -13.46 29.66 -30.51
CA PHE A 177 -14.29 29.90 -31.69
C PHE A 177 -15.34 30.98 -31.48
N LEU A 178 -14.96 32.19 -31.89
CA LEU A 178 -15.84 33.33 -32.07
C LEU A 178 -16.08 33.52 -33.57
N VAL A 179 -17.32 33.39 -34.02
CA VAL A 179 -17.67 33.75 -35.40
C VAL A 179 -17.98 35.25 -35.46
N ALA A 180 -17.05 36.01 -36.04
CA ALA A 180 -17.26 37.41 -36.35
C ALA A 180 -17.93 37.56 -37.72
N THR A 181 -18.98 38.37 -37.80
CA THR A 181 -19.57 38.78 -39.09
C THR A 181 -19.35 40.27 -39.33
N GLY A 182 -19.28 40.67 -40.59
CA GLY A 182 -18.91 42.04 -40.98
C GLY A 182 -17.41 42.26 -41.17
N VAL A 183 -16.60 41.20 -41.08
CA VAL A 183 -15.15 41.24 -41.30
C VAL A 183 -14.83 40.85 -42.74
N GLN A 184 -14.01 41.66 -43.42
CA GLN A 184 -13.54 41.36 -44.77
C GLN A 184 -12.53 40.19 -44.76
N ALA A 185 -12.50 39.37 -45.82
CA ALA A 185 -11.71 38.13 -45.84
C ALA A 185 -10.19 38.34 -45.70
N ASP A 186 -9.69 39.53 -46.06
CA ASP A 186 -8.30 39.96 -45.93
C ASP A 186 -7.92 40.41 -44.50
N GLN A 187 -8.91 40.65 -43.63
CA GLN A 187 -8.72 41.05 -42.23
C GLN A 187 -8.75 39.87 -41.26
N ILE A 188 -9.11 38.67 -41.75
CA ILE A 188 -9.08 37.43 -40.98
C ILE A 188 -7.62 36.95 -40.92
N PRO A 189 -7.05 36.69 -39.73
CA PRO A 189 -5.70 36.15 -39.62
C PRO A 189 -5.58 34.82 -40.37
N THR A 190 -4.56 34.70 -41.22
CA THR A 190 -4.24 33.45 -41.92
C THR A 190 -3.68 32.38 -40.98
N GLU A 191 -3.15 32.79 -39.83
CA GLU A 191 -2.68 31.90 -38.77
C GLU A 191 -3.38 32.22 -37.45
N ILE A 192 -4.19 31.29 -36.96
CA ILE A 192 -4.79 31.35 -35.62
C ILE A 192 -3.89 30.52 -34.70
N THR A 193 -3.13 31.21 -33.84
CA THR A 193 -2.36 30.52 -32.79
C THR A 193 -3.27 30.18 -31.61
N PRO A 194 -3.04 29.06 -30.88
CA PRO A 194 -3.90 28.62 -29.77
C PRO A 194 -4.07 29.61 -28.60
N MET A 195 -3.33 30.72 -28.60
CA MET A 195 -3.30 31.78 -27.58
C MET A 195 -3.34 33.18 -28.22
N GLY A 196 -3.56 33.27 -29.53
CA GLY A 196 -3.60 34.54 -30.25
C GLY A 196 -4.95 35.23 -30.02
N CYS A 197 -4.96 36.27 -29.19
CA CYS A 197 -6.11 37.15 -29.09
C CYS A 197 -6.20 37.99 -30.37
N TRP A 198 -7.10 37.62 -31.29
CA TRP A 198 -7.44 38.48 -32.42
C TRP A 198 -8.39 39.59 -31.95
N ALA A 199 -7.96 40.84 -32.08
CA ALA A 199 -8.83 41.98 -31.81
C ALA A 199 -9.84 42.12 -32.95
N LEU A 200 -11.12 42.17 -32.61
CA LEU A 200 -12.21 42.37 -33.56
C LEU A 200 -12.08 43.76 -34.22
N PRO A 201 -12.14 43.87 -35.56
CA PRO A 201 -12.17 45.15 -36.26
C PRO A 201 -13.39 46.00 -35.89
N ASP A 202 -13.28 47.32 -36.03
CA ASP A 202 -14.38 48.25 -35.78
C ASP A 202 -15.60 47.93 -36.68
N GLY A 203 -16.77 47.74 -36.06
CA GLY A 203 -18.01 47.38 -36.73
C GLY A 203 -18.22 45.87 -36.93
N ALA A 204 -17.30 45.02 -36.45
CA ALA A 204 -17.52 43.58 -36.40
C ALA A 204 -18.52 43.21 -35.30
N GLU A 205 -19.45 42.32 -35.62
CA GLU A 205 -20.40 41.75 -34.66
C GLU A 205 -20.08 40.29 -34.37
N LEU A 206 -19.92 39.98 -33.09
CA LEU A 206 -19.89 38.62 -32.57
C LEU A 206 -21.27 37.98 -32.71
N LYS A 207 -21.38 36.93 -33.53
CA LYS A 207 -22.67 36.24 -33.74
C LYS A 207 -22.78 34.88 -33.09
N ASP A 208 -21.68 34.19 -32.86
CA ASP A 208 -21.71 32.88 -32.26
C ASP A 208 -20.54 32.68 -31.30
N VAL A 209 -20.86 32.18 -30.11
CA VAL A 209 -19.90 31.67 -29.12
C VAL A 209 -20.15 30.17 -29.09
N ALA A 210 -19.32 29.42 -29.81
CA ALA A 210 -19.51 27.98 -29.89
C ALA A 210 -19.12 27.33 -28.56
N GLY A 211 -20.09 26.85 -27.78
CA GLY A 211 -19.81 26.06 -26.59
C GLY A 211 -21.01 25.71 -25.74
N GLN A 212 -21.35 24.43 -25.64
CA GLN A 212 -22.38 23.95 -24.69
C GLN A 212 -21.77 23.82 -23.30
N VAL A 213 -21.89 24.87 -22.50
CA VAL A 213 -21.39 24.93 -21.11
C VAL A 213 -21.98 23.77 -20.28
N GLU A 214 -23.21 23.37 -20.56
CA GLU A 214 -23.90 22.27 -19.87
C GLU A 214 -23.17 20.93 -20.02
N HIS A 215 -22.53 20.69 -21.17
CA HIS A 215 -21.77 19.47 -21.41
C HIS A 215 -20.47 19.43 -20.59
N VAL A 216 -19.79 20.59 -20.49
CA VAL A 216 -18.60 20.75 -19.66
C VAL A 216 -18.96 20.55 -18.18
N GLU A 217 -20.04 21.16 -17.70
CA GLU A 217 -20.53 20.96 -16.33
C GLU A 217 -20.90 19.51 -16.03
N ALA A 218 -21.56 18.82 -16.96
CA ALA A 218 -21.89 17.41 -16.80
C ALA A 218 -20.63 16.54 -16.67
N LYS A 219 -19.60 16.79 -17.47
CA LYS A 219 -18.30 16.11 -17.38
C LYS A 219 -17.59 16.42 -16.05
N ILE A 220 -17.62 17.67 -15.57
CA ILE A 220 -17.05 18.04 -14.27
C ILE A 220 -17.75 17.29 -13.14
N ARG A 221 -19.09 17.26 -13.13
CA ARG A 221 -19.87 16.49 -12.13
C ARG A 221 -19.50 15.01 -12.18
N PHE A 222 -19.34 14.44 -13.36
CA PHE A 222 -18.97 13.05 -13.49
C PHE A 222 -17.52 12.78 -13.05
N ALA A 223 -16.59 13.68 -13.33
CA ALA A 223 -15.22 13.61 -12.82
C ALA A 223 -15.19 13.58 -11.28
N GLN A 224 -16.01 14.39 -10.61
CA GLN A 224 -16.16 14.38 -9.15
C GLN A 224 -16.65 13.02 -8.64
N VAL A 225 -17.66 12.42 -9.28
CA VAL A 225 -18.14 11.07 -8.93
C VAL A 225 -17.04 10.02 -9.08
N LEU A 226 -16.22 10.09 -10.13
CA LEU A 226 -15.09 9.18 -10.32
C LEU A 226 -14.01 9.38 -9.25
N THR A 227 -13.70 10.62 -8.87
CA THR A 227 -12.76 10.91 -7.77
C THR A 227 -13.28 10.33 -6.44
N GLU A 228 -14.56 10.50 -6.14
CA GLU A 228 -15.17 9.90 -4.94
C GLU A 228 -15.14 8.37 -4.98
N ALA A 229 -15.38 7.77 -6.15
CA ALA A 229 -15.28 6.32 -6.33
C ALA A 229 -13.85 5.81 -6.09
N ILE A 230 -12.82 6.55 -6.54
CA ILE A 230 -11.41 6.23 -6.28
C ILE A 230 -11.13 6.25 -4.76
N LEU A 231 -11.57 7.29 -4.06
CA LEU A 231 -11.36 7.43 -2.61
C LEU A 231 -12.09 6.32 -1.83
N ARG A 232 -13.32 6.00 -2.23
CA ARG A 232 -14.11 4.91 -1.62
C ARG A 232 -13.48 3.54 -1.85
N ILE A 233 -13.08 3.22 -3.08
CA ILE A 233 -12.42 1.94 -3.39
C ILE A 233 -11.07 1.84 -2.69
N GLY A 234 -10.34 2.95 -2.58
CA GLY A 234 -9.10 3.06 -1.84
C GLY A 234 -9.25 2.95 -0.32
N ARG A 235 -10.48 2.90 0.22
CA ARG A 235 -10.76 3.02 1.66
C ARG A 235 -10.17 4.29 2.27
N LEU A 236 -9.99 5.31 1.46
CA LEU A 236 -9.44 6.63 1.82
C LEU A 236 -10.57 7.66 2.06
N THR A 237 -11.83 7.22 2.13
CA THR A 237 -12.98 8.09 2.41
C THR A 237 -12.81 8.87 3.70
N GLY A 238 -12.21 8.28 4.74
CA GLY A 238 -11.86 8.97 5.99
C GLY A 238 -10.86 10.11 5.83
N ALA A 239 -9.95 10.04 4.84
CA ALA A 239 -9.02 11.11 4.48
C ALA A 239 -9.68 12.21 3.61
N ALA A 240 -10.80 11.88 2.96
CA ALA A 240 -11.56 12.83 2.14
C ALA A 240 -12.40 13.81 2.98
N GLY A 241 -12.68 13.47 4.24
CA GLY A 241 -13.35 14.35 5.20
C GLY A 241 -12.63 15.69 5.40
N ASP A 242 -11.30 15.70 5.28
CA ASP A 242 -10.49 16.93 5.34
C ASP A 242 -10.55 17.73 4.02
N MET A 243 -10.71 17.05 2.88
CA MET A 243 -10.81 17.71 1.56
C MET A 243 -12.17 18.39 1.35
N LYS A 244 -13.23 17.84 1.93
CA LYS A 244 -14.55 18.49 1.96
C LYS A 244 -14.65 19.30 3.25
N ALA A 245 -14.34 20.59 3.18
CA ALA A 245 -14.67 21.59 4.22
C ALA A 245 -16.20 21.76 4.49
N ARG A 246 -17.02 20.74 4.19
CA ARG A 246 -18.47 20.64 4.33
C ARG A 246 -18.89 19.30 4.96
N ALA A 247 -18.15 18.80 5.94
CA ALA A 247 -18.72 17.75 6.79
C ALA A 247 -19.78 18.39 7.71
N ALA A 248 -21.05 18.25 7.33
CA ALA A 248 -22.16 18.94 7.98
C ALA A 248 -22.53 18.38 9.37
N SER A 249 -21.98 17.22 9.77
CA SER A 249 -22.14 16.68 11.13
C SER A 249 -20.97 15.78 11.55
N GLY A 250 -20.68 15.73 12.85
CA GLY A 250 -19.66 14.84 13.43
C GLY A 250 -19.97 13.35 13.24
N THR A 251 -21.22 12.97 12.97
CA THR A 251 -21.61 11.59 12.66
C THR A 251 -21.15 11.16 11.26
N GLN A 252 -21.17 12.07 10.27
CA GLN A 252 -20.68 11.75 8.93
C GLN A 252 -19.17 11.53 8.92
N VAL A 253 -18.42 12.40 9.62
CA VAL A 253 -16.97 12.24 9.81
C VAL A 253 -16.64 10.93 10.52
N ALA A 254 -17.41 10.56 11.55
CA ALA A 254 -17.20 9.31 12.27
C ALA A 254 -17.43 8.06 11.38
N VAL A 255 -18.48 8.07 10.53
CA VAL A 255 -18.76 6.96 9.60
C VAL A 255 -17.68 6.87 8.53
N GLU A 256 -17.27 7.99 7.92
CA GLU A 256 -16.23 8.01 6.89
C GLU A 256 -14.84 7.59 7.45
N ARG A 257 -14.54 7.93 8.72
CA ARG A 257 -13.33 7.48 9.42
C ARG A 257 -13.35 5.99 9.77
N THR A 258 -14.52 5.41 10.03
CA THR A 258 -14.66 3.99 10.41
C THR A 258 -14.10 3.04 9.35
N ASP A 259 -14.27 3.34 8.06
CA ASP A 259 -13.75 2.50 6.97
C ASP A 259 -12.21 2.49 6.91
N LEU A 260 -11.58 3.65 7.15
CA LEU A 260 -10.13 3.79 7.17
C LEU A 260 -9.53 3.16 8.43
N ASP A 261 -10.12 3.40 9.60
CA ASP A 261 -9.68 2.79 10.86
C ASP A 261 -9.77 1.25 10.79
N ASN A 262 -10.86 0.72 10.22
CA ASN A 262 -11.03 -0.70 9.99
C ASN A 262 -9.95 -1.26 9.06
N GLU A 263 -9.65 -0.56 7.97
CA GLU A 263 -8.60 -0.97 7.03
C GLU A 263 -7.24 -1.03 7.73
N MET A 264 -6.85 0.05 8.41
CA MET A 264 -5.57 0.12 9.11
C MET A 264 -5.47 -0.96 10.20
N SER A 265 -6.54 -1.21 10.95
CA SER A 265 -6.58 -2.28 11.96
C SER A 265 -6.46 -3.68 11.33
N MET A 266 -7.07 -3.90 10.17
CA MET A 266 -6.93 -5.16 9.44
C MET A 266 -5.51 -5.34 8.91
N THR A 267 -4.91 -4.29 8.36
CA THR A 267 -3.51 -4.31 7.88
C THR A 267 -2.54 -4.58 9.03
N ALA A 268 -2.70 -3.91 10.18
CA ALA A 268 -1.90 -4.17 11.38
C ALA A 268 -2.01 -5.64 11.83
N SER A 269 -3.24 -6.16 11.94
CA SER A 269 -3.49 -7.57 12.29
C SER A 269 -2.92 -8.56 11.27
N GLN A 270 -2.81 -8.16 10.00
CA GLN A 270 -2.18 -8.98 8.96
C GLN A 270 -0.66 -8.90 9.04
N ALA A 271 -0.08 -7.72 9.24
CA ALA A 271 1.35 -7.51 9.42
C ALA A 271 1.89 -8.35 10.59
N GLU A 272 1.21 -8.31 11.74
CA GLU A 272 1.55 -9.14 12.91
C GLU A 272 1.59 -10.64 12.59
N ARG A 273 0.54 -11.15 11.93
CA ARG A 273 0.46 -12.57 11.56
C ARG A 273 1.56 -12.95 10.58
N THR A 274 1.80 -12.10 9.60
CA THR A 274 2.82 -12.30 8.58
C THR A 274 4.22 -12.28 9.17
N GLU A 275 4.54 -11.31 10.03
CA GLU A 275 5.84 -11.22 10.70
C GLU A 275 6.07 -12.42 11.62
N ARG A 276 5.06 -12.80 12.42
CA ARG A 276 5.15 -14.00 13.26
C ARG A 276 5.42 -15.25 12.43
N GLU A 277 4.80 -15.37 11.25
CA GLU A 277 5.02 -16.50 10.35
C GLU A 277 6.42 -16.48 9.72
N ILE A 278 6.94 -15.31 9.34
CA ILE A 278 8.32 -15.15 8.86
C ILE A 278 9.30 -15.61 9.95
N VAL A 279 9.12 -15.14 11.18
CA VAL A 279 9.97 -15.52 12.31
C VAL A 279 9.84 -17.00 12.64
N ARG A 280 8.63 -17.56 12.60
CA ARG A 280 8.38 -19.01 12.77
C ARG A 280 9.17 -19.83 11.75
N LEU A 281 9.10 -19.46 10.48
CA LEU A 281 9.84 -20.14 9.42
C LEU A 281 11.34 -19.94 9.57
N ALA A 282 11.80 -18.76 9.99
CA ALA A 282 13.23 -18.49 10.19
C ALA A 282 13.80 -19.37 11.31
N VAL A 283 13.09 -19.48 12.44
CA VAL A 283 13.47 -20.36 13.54
C VAL A 283 13.36 -21.83 13.12
N SER A 284 12.33 -22.21 12.37
CA SER A 284 12.20 -23.59 11.85
C SER A 284 13.35 -23.96 10.92
N ARG A 285 13.75 -23.05 10.02
CA ARG A 285 14.93 -23.22 9.16
C ARG A 285 16.23 -23.26 9.95
N TYR A 286 16.27 -22.51 11.04
CA TYR A 286 17.44 -22.48 11.90
C TYR A 286 17.60 -23.79 12.68
N GLU A 287 16.54 -24.29 13.31
CA GLU A 287 16.54 -25.53 14.08
C GLU A 287 16.50 -26.80 13.21
N GLY A 288 16.18 -26.67 11.92
CA GLY A 288 16.06 -27.82 11.00
C GLY A 288 14.82 -28.68 11.26
N ARG A 289 13.83 -28.17 11.99
CA ARG A 289 12.55 -28.83 12.28
C ARG A 289 11.43 -27.79 12.22
N GLU A 290 10.20 -28.24 12.02
CA GLU A 290 9.05 -27.35 12.15
C GLU A 290 8.87 -26.93 13.61
N VAL A 291 8.76 -25.62 13.83
CA VAL A 291 8.49 -25.01 15.14
C VAL A 291 7.04 -24.53 15.17
N SER A 292 6.32 -24.88 16.24
CA SER A 292 4.95 -24.44 16.45
C SER A 292 4.91 -22.98 16.92
N SER A 293 3.77 -22.31 16.72
CA SER A 293 3.60 -20.92 17.17
C SER A 293 3.76 -20.75 18.67
N ASP A 294 3.42 -21.78 19.47
CA ASP A 294 3.50 -21.75 20.93
C ASP A 294 4.95 -21.88 21.43
N GLU A 295 5.81 -22.57 20.67
CA GLU A 295 7.23 -22.73 20.97
C GLU A 295 8.07 -21.50 20.61
N LEU A 296 7.56 -20.61 19.75
CA LEU A 296 8.34 -19.52 19.16
C LEU A 296 8.80 -18.48 20.20
N GLY A 297 8.02 -18.28 21.27
CA GLY A 297 8.30 -17.26 22.30
C GLY A 297 8.37 -15.82 21.78
N TYR A 298 7.97 -15.58 20.52
CA TYR A 298 8.04 -14.29 19.86
C TYR A 298 6.64 -13.68 19.74
N ASN A 299 6.47 -12.50 20.34
CA ASN A 299 5.24 -11.73 20.22
C ASN A 299 5.54 -10.37 19.59
N VAL A 300 4.70 -10.01 18.62
CA VAL A 300 4.71 -8.71 17.96
C VAL A 300 3.27 -8.21 17.97
N GLU A 301 3.10 -6.94 18.32
CA GLU A 301 1.81 -6.25 18.33
C GLU A 301 1.99 -4.93 17.59
N TYR A 302 1.20 -4.73 16.54
CA TYR A 302 1.16 -3.47 15.83
C TYR A 302 0.05 -2.63 16.43
N ASN A 303 0.21 -1.30 16.45
CA ASN A 303 -0.86 -0.45 16.92
C ASN A 303 -2.11 -0.63 16.02
N ARG A 304 -3.23 -1.00 16.62
CA ARG A 304 -4.53 -1.16 15.95
C ARG A 304 -5.49 -0.01 16.24
N LYS A 305 -5.13 0.85 17.19
CA LYS A 305 -5.91 2.01 17.61
C LYS A 305 -5.39 3.23 16.87
N PHE A 306 -5.91 3.45 15.69
CA PHE A 306 -5.57 4.62 14.90
C PHE A 306 -6.42 5.79 15.38
N VAL A 307 -5.79 6.75 16.06
CA VAL A 307 -6.42 8.04 16.35
C VAL A 307 -6.05 8.98 15.20
N LEU A 308 -6.85 8.95 14.15
CA LEU A 308 -6.68 9.85 12.99
C LEU A 308 -7.23 11.26 13.24
N THR A 309 -7.84 11.48 14.41
CA THR A 309 -8.29 12.82 14.80
C THR A 309 -7.06 13.60 15.25
N SER A 310 -6.80 14.75 14.63
CA SER A 310 -5.68 15.57 15.07
C SER A 310 -5.86 15.93 16.54
N THR A 311 -4.76 16.02 17.28
CA THR A 311 -4.78 16.42 18.68
C THR A 311 -5.54 17.75 18.85
N GLY A 312 -5.40 18.68 17.90
CA GLY A 312 -6.13 19.95 17.89
C GLY A 312 -7.65 19.78 17.80
N GLU A 313 -8.13 18.90 16.93
CA GLU A 313 -9.56 18.58 16.82
C GLU A 313 -10.11 17.93 18.09
N LEU A 314 -9.36 17.01 18.72
CA LEU A 314 -9.77 16.38 19.98
C LEU A 314 -9.84 17.39 21.12
N VAL A 315 -8.88 18.32 21.20
CA VAL A 315 -8.90 19.42 22.17
C VAL A 315 -10.09 20.34 21.93
N ASP A 316 -10.39 20.68 20.68
CA ASP A 316 -11.53 21.56 20.35
C ASP A 316 -12.88 20.88 20.60
N GLN A 317 -13.01 19.59 20.29
CA GLN A 317 -14.21 18.80 20.60
C GLN A 317 -14.43 18.71 22.12
N LEU A 318 -13.37 18.41 22.88
CA LEU A 318 -13.43 18.39 24.34
C LEU A 318 -13.80 19.76 24.90
N ARG A 319 -13.18 20.85 24.40
CA ARG A 319 -13.52 22.23 24.79
C ARG A 319 -14.97 22.57 24.51
N ARG A 320 -15.49 22.23 23.33
CA ARG A 320 -16.91 22.45 22.96
C ARG A 320 -17.85 21.64 23.85
N PHE A 321 -17.50 20.39 24.15
CA PHE A 321 -18.30 19.52 25.01
C PHE A 321 -18.33 20.01 26.47
N VAL A 322 -17.19 20.45 27.01
CA VAL A 322 -17.08 21.04 28.35
C VAL A 322 -17.82 22.38 28.42
N SER A 323 -17.59 23.27 27.45
CA SER A 323 -18.24 24.59 27.41
C SER A 323 -19.76 24.53 27.21
N ALA A 324 -20.28 23.47 26.58
CA ALA A 324 -21.70 23.21 26.48
C ALA A 324 -22.35 22.72 27.79
N GLY A 325 -21.58 22.47 28.86
CA GLY A 325 -22.08 22.01 30.16
C GLY A 325 -22.51 20.54 30.21
N VAL A 326 -22.53 19.84 29.06
CA VAL A 326 -22.99 18.44 28.92
C VAL A 326 -22.10 17.44 29.67
N HIS A 327 -20.87 17.83 30.00
CA HIS A 327 -19.93 17.01 30.76
C HIS A 327 -20.42 16.63 32.18
N HIS A 328 -21.30 17.43 32.77
CA HIS A 328 -21.92 17.10 34.06
C HIS A 328 -23.03 16.05 33.92
N GLU A 329 -23.69 15.97 32.76
CA GLU A 329 -24.79 15.04 32.51
C GLU A 329 -24.30 13.69 31.98
N VAL A 330 -23.18 13.69 31.26
CA VAL A 330 -22.62 12.48 30.64
C VAL A 330 -21.11 12.35 30.90
N PRO A 331 -20.70 12.12 32.16
CA PRO A 331 -19.29 12.08 32.57
C PRO A 331 -18.48 10.99 31.86
N ASP A 332 -19.11 9.87 31.50
CA ASP A 332 -18.44 8.78 30.78
C ASP A 332 -18.00 9.19 29.37
N VAL A 333 -18.74 10.10 28.72
CA VAL A 333 -18.35 10.62 27.39
C VAL A 333 -17.11 11.50 27.50
N VAL A 334 -16.98 12.30 28.57
CA VAL A 334 -15.74 13.05 28.85
C VAL A 334 -14.57 12.11 29.10
N ARG A 335 -14.78 11.05 29.88
CA ARG A 335 -13.74 10.04 30.12
C ARG A 335 -13.25 9.42 28.81
N ILE A 336 -14.18 9.07 27.91
CA ILE A 336 -13.85 8.54 26.58
C ILE A 336 -13.09 9.58 25.73
N MET A 337 -13.51 10.85 25.71
CA MET A 337 -12.83 11.90 24.94
C MET A 337 -11.42 12.20 25.49
N MET A 338 -11.26 12.27 26.81
CA MET A 338 -9.96 12.44 27.47
C MET A 338 -9.02 11.28 27.18
N ARG A 339 -9.54 10.05 27.18
CA ARG A 339 -8.78 8.86 26.82
C ARG A 339 -8.31 8.90 25.36
N LYS A 340 -9.18 9.28 24.43
CA LYS A 340 -8.80 9.46 23.01
C LYS A 340 -7.76 10.56 22.82
N LEU A 341 -7.86 11.65 23.58
CA LEU A 341 -6.87 12.72 23.55
C LEU A 341 -5.52 12.24 24.09
N LEU A 342 -5.52 11.47 25.16
CA LEU A 342 -4.33 10.85 25.71
C LEU A 342 -3.69 9.86 24.71
N ASP A 343 -4.50 9.02 24.06
CA ASP A 343 -4.07 8.08 23.02
C ASP A 343 -3.44 8.81 21.82
N ALA A 344 -3.91 10.02 21.49
CA ALA A 344 -3.35 10.85 20.41
C ALA A 344 -2.07 11.61 20.81
N LEU A 345 -1.85 11.82 22.11
CA LEU A 345 -0.72 12.59 22.66
C LEU A 345 0.45 11.71 23.06
N ALA A 346 0.18 10.46 23.45
CA ALA A 346 1.20 9.54 23.92
C ALA A 346 2.06 9.05 22.75
N LYS A 347 3.39 9.12 22.92
CA LYS A 347 4.35 8.35 22.13
C LYS A 347 4.61 7.04 22.86
N ASP A 348 4.94 5.99 22.12
CA ASP A 348 4.93 4.54 22.48
C ASP A 348 5.73 4.08 23.72
N ASP A 349 6.11 4.96 24.65
CA ASP A 349 6.82 4.55 25.85
C ASP A 349 6.48 5.51 26.99
N ASP A 350 5.55 5.13 27.88
CA ASP A 350 5.38 5.92 29.11
C ASP A 350 4.59 5.23 30.22
N ASP A 351 5.25 5.00 31.36
CA ASP A 351 4.60 4.85 32.66
C ASP A 351 3.66 6.03 32.96
N ALA A 352 3.92 7.21 32.35
CA ALA A 352 3.04 8.37 32.41
C ALA A 352 1.70 8.15 31.70
N TYR A 353 1.62 7.30 30.67
CA TYR A 353 0.36 6.95 29.99
C TYR A 353 -0.52 6.09 30.90
N ALA A 354 0.06 5.09 31.55
CA ALA A 354 -0.64 4.26 32.53
C ALA A 354 -1.11 5.09 33.75
N ALA A 355 -0.27 6.01 34.24
CA ALA A 355 -0.63 6.93 35.31
C ALA A 355 -1.75 7.90 34.89
N ALA A 356 -1.70 8.45 33.67
CA ALA A 356 -2.73 9.34 33.14
C ALA A 356 -4.06 8.63 32.89
N LEU A 357 -4.05 7.38 32.40
CA LEU A 357 -5.25 6.53 32.32
C LEU A 357 -5.87 6.31 33.70
N THR A 358 -5.03 5.99 34.69
CA THR A 358 -5.48 5.79 36.08
C THR A 358 -6.10 7.07 36.64
N GLN A 359 -5.51 8.24 36.36
CA GLN A 359 -6.08 9.53 36.75
C GLN A 359 -7.40 9.86 36.04
N ILE A 360 -7.54 9.52 34.75
CA ILE A 360 -8.80 9.69 34.00
C ILE A 360 -9.90 8.78 34.55
N ASP A 361 -9.56 7.55 34.95
CA ASP A 361 -10.50 6.60 35.53
C ASP A 361 -10.89 7.00 36.97
N GLN A 362 -9.94 7.50 37.75
CA GLN A 362 -10.14 8.00 39.11
C GLN A 362 -10.75 9.41 39.19
N ALA A 363 -10.73 10.16 38.08
CA ALA A 363 -11.38 11.46 38.02
C ALA A 363 -12.88 11.30 38.26
N LEU A 364 -13.32 11.71 39.44
CA LEU A 364 -14.72 11.85 39.79
C LEU A 364 -15.27 13.07 39.03
N PHE A 365 -15.72 12.85 37.80
CA PHE A 365 -16.62 13.77 37.11
C PHE A 365 -17.98 13.69 37.84
N THR A 366 -18.01 14.29 39.02
CA THR A 366 -19.14 14.22 39.94
C THR A 366 -20.22 15.18 39.47
N ASN A 367 -21.47 14.71 39.48
CA ASN A 367 -22.65 15.54 39.27
C ASN A 367 -22.69 16.61 40.38
N SER A 368 -22.23 17.82 40.07
CA SER A 368 -22.44 19.01 40.89
C SER A 368 -23.75 19.68 40.54
#